data_AF-A0A251WFP9-F1
#
_entry.id   AF-A0A251WFP9-F1
#
_cell.length_a   1.000
_cell.length_b   1.000
_cell.length_c   1.000
_cell.angle_alpha   90.00
_cell.angle_beta   90.00
_cell.angle_gamma   90.00
#
_symmetry.space_group_name_H-M   'P 1'
#
loop_
_entity.id
_entity.type
_entity.pdbx_description
1 polymer ?
#
loop_
_entity_poly.entity_id
_entity_poly.type
_entity_poly.pdbx_seq_one_letter_code
_entity_poly.pdbx_strand_id
1 'polypeptide(L)' 'MRYLLDEGITANVWEEYTPDGSVQASYVHGNDLITQTQAGQTSYYLVDGLGSMRLLTDTAGQVLNA' A
#
# COMPACT_ATOMS: atom_id res chain seq x y z
N MET A 1 -5.59 -8.73 14.52
CA MET A 1 -5.30 -7.84 13.38
C MET A 1 -6.57 -7.05 13.10
N ARG A 2 -6.49 -5.73 12.94
CA ARG A 2 -7.64 -4.86 12.61
C ARG A 2 -7.31 -4.10 11.32
N TYR A 3 -8.29 -3.95 10.44
CA TYR A 3 -8.16 -3.32 9.13
C TYR A 3 -9.26 -2.28 8.93
N LEU A 4 -8.93 -1.17 8.26
CA LEU A 4 -9.90 -0.29 7.64
C LEU A 4 -10.01 -0.66 6.16
N LEU A 5 -11.23 -0.92 5.70
CA LEU A 5 -11.52 -1.31 4.32
C LEU A 5 -12.27 -0.18 3.62
N ASP A 6 -12.07 -0.06 2.31
CA ASP A 6 -13.02 0.58 1.41
C ASP A 6 -14.33 -0.24 1.40
N GLU A 7 -15.47 0.42 1.55
CA GLU A 7 -16.79 -0.22 1.46
C GLU A 7 -17.27 -0.40 0.00
N GLY A 8 -16.46 -0.01 -0.98
CA GLY A 8 -16.70 -0.24 -2.41
C GLY A 8 -16.54 -1.70 -2.87
N ILE A 9 -16.77 -1.92 -4.18
CA ILE A 9 -16.80 -3.27 -4.80
C ILE A 9 -15.51 -4.08 -4.60
N THR A 10 -14.35 -3.41 -4.45
CA THR A 10 -13.04 -4.06 -4.40
C THR A 10 -12.53 -4.38 -2.99
N ALA A 11 -13.18 -3.89 -1.93
CA ALA A 11 -12.80 -4.10 -0.53
C ALA A 11 -11.29 -3.87 -0.25
N ASN A 12 -10.73 -2.78 -0.77
CA ASN A 12 -9.31 -2.45 -0.61
C ASN A 12 -8.99 -2.10 0.85
N VAL A 13 -7.86 -2.59 1.39
CA VAL A 13 -7.37 -2.19 2.72
C VAL A 13 -6.73 -0.80 2.64
N TRP A 14 -7.20 0.14 3.46
CA TRP A 14 -6.63 1.48 3.56
C TRP A 14 -5.65 1.60 4.70
N GLU A 15 -5.93 0.96 5.83
CA GLU A 15 -5.06 0.99 7.00
C GLU A 15 -5.04 -0.36 7.71
N GLU A 16 -3.86 -0.72 8.19
CA GLU A 16 -3.62 -1.81 9.13
C GLU A 16 -3.34 -1.22 10.50
N TYR A 17 -3.89 -1.84 11.54
CA TYR A 17 -3.66 -1.40 12.91
C TYR A 17 -3.06 -2.48 13.80
N THR A 18 -2.18 -2.02 14.68
CA THR A 18 -1.78 -2.76 15.87
C THR A 18 -2.98 -3.01 16.80
N PRO A 19 -2.90 -3.99 17.71
CA PRO A 19 -4.00 -4.30 18.63
C PRO A 19 -4.48 -3.10 19.46
N ASP A 20 -3.57 -2.19 19.81
CA ASP A 20 -3.82 -1.04 20.68
C ASP A 20 -4.50 0.16 19.99
N GLY A 21 -4.56 0.23 18.66
CA GLY A 21 -5.06 1.45 18.02
C GLY A 21 -4.22 2.00 16.89
N SER A 22 -2.89 1.85 16.98
CA SER A 22 -1.97 2.62 16.14
C SER A 22 -1.94 2.11 14.69
N VAL A 23 -1.76 3.03 13.73
CA VAL A 23 -1.61 2.67 12.32
C VAL A 23 -0.25 2.00 12.12
N GLN A 24 -0.29 0.74 11.70
CA GLN A 24 0.89 -0.07 11.36
C GLN A 24 1.32 0.16 9.91
N ALA A 25 0.36 0.25 9.00
CA ALA A 25 0.59 0.57 7.59
C ALA A 25 -0.62 1.31 7.01
N SER A 26 -0.37 2.20 6.04
CA SER A 26 -1.42 2.87 5.27
C SER A 26 -1.18 2.72 3.78
N TYR A 27 -2.26 2.72 3.01
CA TYR A 27 -2.26 2.42 1.59
C TYR A 27 -3.01 3.49 0.80
N VAL A 28 -2.48 3.84 -0.37
CA VAL A 28 -3.19 4.67 -1.37
C VAL A 28 -3.46 3.82 -2.58
N HIS A 29 -4.73 3.74 -2.97
CA HIS A 29 -5.20 2.98 -4.13
C HIS A 29 -5.75 3.94 -5.19
N GLY A 30 -5.49 3.61 -6.45
CA GLY A 30 -6.22 4.13 -7.61
C GLY A 30 -7.01 3.01 -8.23
N ASN A 31 -6.70 2.66 -9.49
CA ASN A 31 -7.17 1.40 -10.07
C ASN A 31 -6.47 0.18 -9.43
N ASP A 32 -5.26 0.39 -8.92
CA ASP A 32 -4.41 -0.60 -8.25
C ASP A 32 -3.69 0.10 -7.06
N LEU A 33 -2.90 -0.67 -6.29
CA LEU A 33 -2.07 -0.13 -5.22
C LEU A 33 -1.01 0.84 -5.78
N ILE A 34 -0.99 2.07 -5.27
CA ILE A 34 -0.04 3.12 -5.66
C ILE A 34 1.08 3.22 -4.64
N THR A 35 0.75 3.34 -3.35
CA THR A 35 1.75 3.48 -2.28
C THR A 35 1.39 2.70 -1.03
N GLN A 36 2.40 2.26 -0.30
CA GLN A 36 2.30 1.81 1.08
C GLN A 36 3.22 2.67 1.95
N THR A 37 2.74 3.15 3.09
CA THR A 37 3.58 3.76 4.13
C THR A 37 3.58 2.86 5.36
N GLN A 38 4.77 2.44 5.79
CA GLN A 38 4.96 1.62 6.98
C GLN A 38 6.17 2.13 7.76
N ALA A 39 6.04 2.29 9.08
CA ALA A 39 7.10 2.80 9.95
C ALA A 39 7.73 4.12 9.46
N GLY A 40 6.93 5.00 8.84
CA GLY A 40 7.37 6.29 8.29
C GLY A 40 8.04 6.22 6.91
N GLN A 41 8.23 5.02 6.36
CA GLN A 41 8.81 4.83 5.03
C GLN A 41 7.72 4.57 3.99
N THR A 42 7.75 5.32 2.90
CA THR A 42 6.83 5.15 1.78
C THR A 42 7.49 4.41 0.63
N SER A 43 6.81 3.39 0.14
CA SER A 43 7.15 2.66 -1.08
C SER A 43 6.13 2.95 -2.17
N TYR A 44 6.57 2.96 -3.43
CA TYR A 44 5.76 3.22 -4.62
C TYR A 44 5.74 1.99 -5.51
N TYR A 45 4.54 1.58 -5.92
CA TYR A 45 4.28 0.40 -6.73
C TYR A 45 4.00 0.82 -8.17
N LEU A 46 4.83 0.34 -9.10
CA LEU A 46 4.51 0.41 -10.52
C LEU A 46 3.86 -0.90 -10.92
N VAL A 47 2.59 -0.81 -11.33
CA VAL A 47 1.79 -1.95 -11.76
C VAL A 47 1.60 -1.95 -13.27
N ASP A 48 1.27 -3.12 -13.82
CA ASP A 48 1.01 -3.28 -15.26
C ASP A 48 -0.47 -3.13 -15.67
N GLY A 49 -1.36 -2.90 -14.70
CA GLY A 49 -2.80 -2.81 -14.92
C GLY A 49 -3.50 -4.16 -15.13
N LEU A 50 -2.79 -5.28 -14.94
CA LEU A 50 -3.33 -6.64 -14.96
C LEU A 50 -3.29 -7.30 -13.57
N GLY A 51 -3.05 -6.50 -12.53
CA GLY A 51 -2.93 -6.94 -11.14
C GLY A 51 -1.51 -7.41 -10.74
N SER A 52 -0.50 -7.21 -11.59
CA SER A 52 0.90 -7.52 -11.26
C SER A 52 1.74 -6.27 -11.03
N MET A 53 2.68 -6.36 -10.08
CA MET A 53 3.71 -5.35 -9.86
C MET A 53 4.88 -5.58 -10.81
N ARG A 54 5.38 -4.51 -11.43
CA ARG A 54 6.61 -4.50 -12.25
C ARG A 54 7.81 -3.89 -11.55
N LEU A 55 7.58 -3.01 -10.57
CA LEU A 55 8.64 -2.33 -9.86
C LEU A 55 8.16 -1.85 -8.49
N LEU A 56 9.05 -1.91 -7.50
CA LEU A 56 8.90 -1.27 -6.20
C LEU A 56 10.04 -0.27 -6.01
N THR A 57 9.70 0.96 -5.64
CA THR A 57 10.71 2.01 -5.39
C THR A 57 10.50 2.70 -4.03
N ASP A 58 11.56 3.29 -3.49
CA ASP A 58 11.49 4.18 -2.33
C ASP A 58 11.19 5.64 -2.72
N THR A 59 11.14 6.53 -1.72
CA THR A 59 10.94 7.97 -1.92
C THR A 59 12.04 8.69 -2.71
N ALA A 60 13.22 8.09 -2.84
CA ALA A 60 14.32 8.60 -3.66
C ALA A 60 14.34 7.98 -5.08
N GLY A 61 13.35 7.15 -5.42
CA GLY A 61 13.27 6.44 -6.70
C GLY A 61 14.24 5.27 -6.82
N GLN A 62 14.86 4.82 -5.73
CA GLN A 62 15.71 3.63 -5.76
C GLN A 62 14.83 2.38 -5.85
N VAL A 63 15.23 1.45 -6.71
CA VAL A 63 14.54 0.18 -6.89
C VAL A 63 14.79 -0.72 -5.68
N LEU A 64 13.73 -1.05 -4.96
CA LEU A 64 13.73 -1.98 -3.84
C LEU A 64 13.49 -3.42 -4.31
N ASN A 65 12.69 -3.58 -5.38
CA ASN A 65 12.40 -4.88 -5.99
C ASN A 65 11.98 -4.70 -7.47
N ALA A 66 12.35 -5.66 -8.32
CA ALA A 66 12.02 -5.71 -9.75
C ALA A 66 11.55 -7.11 -10.14
#